data_AF-A0A0A8EF17-F1
#
_entry.id   AF-A0A0A8EF17-F1
#
_cell.length_a   1.000
_cell.length_b   1.000
_cell.length_c   1.000
_cell.angle_alpha   90.00
_cell.angle_beta   90.00
_cell.angle_gamma   90.00
#
_symmetry.space_group_name_H-M   'P 1'
#
loop_
_entity.id
_entity.type
_entity.pdbx_description
1 polymer ?
#
loop_
_entity_poly.entity_id
_entity_poly.type
_entity_poly.pdbx_seq_one_letter_code
_entity_poly.pdbx_strand_id
1 'polypeptide(L)'
;MTADPAPGRPPEPTAPARLAASLGGPDGPRPVVVKDWVKSRKHEWAEAAYVPYAADTARLAAVVGRFVALQAEFLTGGVVLRAFEDFDRTVGEARVWRVVEVGDGQVSGLPAGADPGPLYRALAAAPPDPRRHP
;
A
#
# COMPACT_ATOMS: atom_id res chain seq x y z
N MET A 1 15.07 -8.41 -23.17
CA MET A 1 14.06 -9.32 -22.60
C MET A 1 14.60 -9.78 -21.26
N THR A 2 14.34 -9.01 -20.20
CA THR A 2 14.91 -9.25 -18.87
C THR A 2 13.93 -10.13 -18.12
N ALA A 3 14.36 -11.32 -17.70
CA ALA A 3 13.53 -12.25 -16.95
C ALA A 3 13.02 -11.60 -15.65
N ASP A 4 11.73 -11.79 -15.36
CA ASP A 4 11.11 -11.41 -14.10
C ASP A 4 11.76 -12.24 -12.98
N PRO A 5 12.29 -11.64 -11.89
CA PRO A 5 12.92 -12.39 -10.82
C PRO A 5 11.93 -13.35 -10.14
N ALA A 6 12.42 -14.50 -9.70
CA ALA A 6 11.61 -15.50 -8.98
C ALA A 6 10.93 -14.88 -7.73
N PRO A 7 9.66 -15.26 -7.44
CA PRO A 7 8.92 -14.74 -6.30
C PRO A 7 9.65 -15.05 -4.99
N GLY A 8 9.64 -14.10 -4.04
CA GLY A 8 10.28 -14.25 -2.72
C GLY A 8 11.69 -13.70 -2.59
N ARG A 9 12.36 -13.32 -3.69
CA ARG A 9 13.72 -12.73 -3.61
C ARG A 9 13.66 -11.20 -3.48
N PRO A 10 14.46 -10.58 -2.60
CA PRO A 10 14.56 -9.13 -2.56
C PRO A 10 15.02 -8.59 -3.92
N PRO A 11 14.48 -7.45 -4.37
CA PRO A 11 14.88 -6.86 -5.64
C PRO A 11 16.36 -6.49 -5.61
N GLU A 12 17.01 -6.48 -6.77
CA GLU A 12 18.37 -5.96 -6.93
C GLU A 12 18.49 -4.56 -6.28
N PRO A 13 19.59 -4.24 -5.56
CA PRO A 13 19.68 -3.01 -4.75
C PRO A 13 19.42 -1.71 -5.52
N THR A 14 19.64 -1.70 -6.83
CA THR A 14 19.41 -0.55 -7.71
C THR A 14 17.97 -0.42 -8.22
N ALA A 15 17.18 -1.50 -8.18
CA ALA A 15 15.80 -1.47 -8.65
C ALA A 15 14.90 -0.54 -7.82
N PRO A 16 14.94 -0.54 -6.46
CA PRO A 16 14.19 0.41 -5.65
C PRO A 16 14.44 1.87 -6.04
N ALA A 17 15.71 2.25 -6.29
CA ALA A 17 16.06 3.61 -6.67
C ALA A 17 15.40 4.04 -7.98
N ARG A 18 15.35 3.15 -8.98
CA ARG A 18 14.69 3.43 -10.27
C ARG A 18 13.18 3.57 -10.11
N LEU A 19 12.54 2.68 -9.33
CA LEU A 19 11.11 2.80 -9.03
C LEU A 19 10.82 4.10 -8.28
N ALA A 20 11.62 4.45 -7.28
CA ALA A 20 11.46 5.68 -6.52
C ALA A 20 11.59 6.95 -7.38
N ALA A 21 12.54 6.98 -8.31
CA ALA A 21 12.69 8.09 -9.24
C ALA A 21 11.44 8.33 -10.09
N SER A 22 10.73 7.27 -10.48
CA SER A 22 9.46 7.36 -11.25
C SER A 22 8.28 7.91 -10.45
N LEU A 23 8.38 7.97 -9.12
CA LEU A 23 7.33 8.44 -8.20
C LEU A 23 7.52 9.90 -7.77
N GLY A 24 8.58 10.57 -8.25
CA GLY A 24 8.82 11.99 -8.00
C GLY A 24 7.70 12.87 -8.55
N GLY A 25 7.47 14.01 -7.89
CA GLY A 25 6.52 15.02 -8.33
C GLY A 25 7.20 16.25 -8.95
N PRO A 26 6.41 17.29 -9.28
CA PRO A 26 6.94 18.56 -9.80
C PRO A 26 8.00 19.18 -8.87
N ASP A 27 7.82 18.99 -7.57
CA ASP A 27 8.67 19.54 -6.51
C ASP A 27 9.83 18.61 -6.09
N GLY A 28 10.04 17.52 -6.83
CA GLY A 28 11.15 16.59 -6.60
C GLY A 28 10.76 15.26 -5.93
N PRO A 29 11.73 14.57 -5.29
CA PRO A 29 11.53 13.26 -4.68
C PRO A 29 10.47 13.30 -3.56
N ARG A 30 9.53 12.36 -3.59
CA ARG A 30 8.48 12.23 -2.57
C ARG A 30 8.82 11.17 -1.54
N PRO A 31 8.27 11.23 -0.31
CA PRO A 31 8.31 10.10 0.60
C PRO A 31 7.57 8.91 -0.02
N VAL A 32 7.97 7.69 0.34
CA VAL A 32 7.37 6.46 -0.20
C VAL A 32 7.02 5.45 0.88
N VAL A 33 6.00 4.65 0.59
CA VAL A 33 5.59 3.49 1.38
C VAL A 33 5.99 2.20 0.67
N VAL A 34 6.67 1.32 1.38
CA VAL A 34 7.04 -0.04 0.95
C VAL A 34 5.94 -1.01 1.37
N LYS A 35 5.50 -1.85 0.43
CA LYS A 35 4.49 -2.90 0.67
C LYS A 35 4.68 -4.04 -0.31
N ASP A 36 3.94 -5.14 -0.12
CA ASP A 36 3.74 -6.12 -1.18
C ASP A 36 2.34 -5.94 -1.78
N TRP A 37 1.86 -6.92 -2.55
CA TRP A 37 0.57 -6.83 -3.22
C TRP A 37 -0.64 -6.87 -2.27
N VAL A 38 -0.46 -7.37 -1.05
CA VAL A 38 -1.56 -7.60 -0.10
C VAL A 38 -1.40 -6.75 1.15
N LYS A 39 -0.22 -6.74 1.79
CA LYS A 39 0.02 -6.11 3.09
C LYS A 39 1.32 -5.31 3.13
N SER A 40 1.37 -4.42 4.11
CA SER A 40 2.59 -3.72 4.52
C SER A 40 2.92 -4.05 5.97
N ARG A 41 4.01 -3.51 6.49
CA ARG A 41 4.53 -3.73 7.85
C ARG A 41 4.21 -2.56 8.76
N LYS A 42 2.93 -2.40 9.10
CA LYS A 42 2.42 -1.24 9.86
C LYS A 42 3.01 -1.12 11.27
N HIS A 43 3.37 -2.25 11.89
CA HIS A 43 3.96 -2.27 13.22
C HIS A 43 5.44 -1.85 13.18
N GLU A 44 6.12 -2.13 12.08
CA GLU A 44 7.51 -1.76 11.82
C GLU A 44 7.61 -0.55 10.87
N TRP A 45 6.71 0.43 11.02
CA TRP A 45 6.52 1.51 10.06
C TRP A 45 7.83 2.21 9.64
N ALA A 46 8.58 2.69 10.62
CA ALA A 46 9.82 3.42 10.38
C ALA A 46 10.98 2.55 9.86
N GLU A 47 10.93 1.25 10.14
CA GLU A 47 12.02 0.30 9.87
C GLU A 47 11.83 -0.40 8.51
N ALA A 48 10.58 -0.66 8.12
CA ALA A 48 10.25 -1.56 7.02
C ALA A 48 9.09 -1.08 6.11
N ALA A 49 8.44 0.05 6.41
CA ALA A 49 7.30 0.50 5.60
C ALA A 49 7.42 1.92 5.05
N TYR A 50 8.18 2.81 5.67
CA TYR A 50 8.19 4.23 5.33
C TYR A 50 9.60 4.77 5.07
N VAL A 51 9.74 5.47 3.95
CA VAL A 51 10.96 6.18 3.56
C VAL A 51 10.62 7.66 3.40
N PRO A 52 11.08 8.55 4.30
CA PRO A 52 10.72 9.96 4.27
C PRO A 52 11.32 10.72 3.08
N TYR A 53 12.41 10.21 2.50
CA TYR A 53 13.09 10.84 1.38
C TYR A 53 13.60 9.77 0.41
N ALA A 54 12.88 9.54 -0.68
CA ALA A 54 13.16 8.42 -1.58
C ALA A 54 14.44 8.56 -2.42
N ALA A 55 15.03 9.76 -2.47
CA ALA A 55 16.34 9.98 -3.09
C ALA A 55 17.51 9.55 -2.18
N ASP A 56 17.28 9.28 -0.89
CA ASP A 56 18.23 8.53 -0.07
C ASP A 56 18.13 7.04 -0.42
N THR A 57 18.86 6.66 -1.48
CA THR A 57 18.82 5.30 -2.02
C THR A 57 19.36 4.26 -1.06
N ALA A 58 20.27 4.64 -0.15
CA ALA A 58 20.81 3.74 0.86
C ALA A 58 19.75 3.39 1.90
N ARG A 59 19.04 4.40 2.42
CA ARG A 59 17.92 4.20 3.33
C ARG A 59 16.78 3.43 2.65
N LEU A 60 16.44 3.77 1.42
CA LEU A 60 15.42 3.05 0.65
C LEU A 60 15.75 1.56 0.52
N ALA A 61 16.99 1.23 0.14
CA ALA A 61 17.44 -0.15 0.02
C ALA A 61 17.39 -0.89 1.37
N ALA A 62 17.79 -0.22 2.47
CA ALA A 62 17.73 -0.80 3.81
C ALA A 62 16.28 -1.13 4.25
N VAL A 63 15.35 -0.19 4.05
CA VAL A 63 13.93 -0.39 4.38
C VAL A 63 13.31 -1.50 3.52
N VAL A 64 13.60 -1.54 2.21
CA VAL A 64 13.14 -2.63 1.33
C VAL A 64 13.72 -3.97 1.73
N GLY A 65 15.02 -4.03 2.05
CA GLY A 65 15.68 -5.25 2.52
C GLY A 65 15.06 -5.76 3.82
N ARG A 66 14.80 -4.86 4.76
CA ARG A 66 14.14 -5.20 6.02
C ARG A 66 12.70 -5.67 5.82
N PHE A 67 11.95 -4.99 4.93
CA PHE A 67 10.61 -5.41 4.55
C PHE A 67 10.58 -6.84 4.03
N VAL A 68 11.43 -7.17 3.06
CA VAL A 68 11.49 -8.50 2.46
C VAL A 68 11.91 -9.55 3.50
N ALA A 69 12.89 -9.24 4.35
CA ALA A 69 13.31 -10.14 5.42
C ALA A 69 12.19 -10.43 6.43
N LEU A 70 11.39 -9.42 6.79
CA LEU A 70 10.25 -9.60 7.69
C LEU A 70 9.07 -10.33 7.02
N GLN A 71 8.85 -10.12 5.72
CA GLN A 71 7.84 -10.86 4.96
C GLN A 71 8.20 -12.35 4.84
N ALA A 72 9.47 -12.67 4.60
CA ALA A 72 9.95 -14.05 4.46
C ALA A 72 9.06 -14.87 3.50
N GLU A 73 8.57 -16.03 3.93
CA GLU A 73 7.68 -16.90 3.16
C GLU A 73 6.30 -16.31 2.85
N PHE A 74 5.91 -15.23 3.54
CA PHE A 74 4.63 -14.53 3.35
C PHE A 74 4.68 -13.41 2.30
N LEU A 75 5.83 -13.18 1.65
CA LEU A 75 5.94 -12.17 0.60
C LEU A 75 5.01 -12.51 -0.57
N THR A 76 3.99 -11.67 -0.79
CA THR A 76 3.00 -11.93 -1.83
C THR A 76 3.27 -11.09 -3.09
N GLY A 77 3.56 -11.78 -4.19
CA GLY A 77 3.93 -11.16 -5.47
C GLY A 77 5.34 -10.60 -5.41
N GLY A 78 5.47 -9.32 -5.07
CA GLY A 78 6.76 -8.63 -5.00
C GLY A 78 6.68 -7.29 -4.28
N VAL A 79 7.79 -6.54 -4.26
CA VAL A 79 7.87 -5.24 -3.60
C VAL A 79 7.20 -4.16 -4.45
N VAL A 80 6.35 -3.38 -3.80
CA VAL A 80 5.63 -2.23 -4.35
C VAL A 80 6.08 -0.99 -3.59
N LEU A 81 6.46 0.05 -4.34
CA LEU A 81 6.63 1.40 -3.82
C LEU A 81 5.40 2.23 -4.20
N ARG A 82 4.86 2.99 -3.23
CA ARG A 82 3.86 4.03 -3.51
C ARG A 82 4.33 5.36 -2.96
N ALA A 83 4.07 6.44 -3.70
CA ALA A 83 4.19 7.78 -3.14
C ALA A 83 3.34 7.87 -1.87
N PHE A 84 3.92 8.43 -0.82
CA PHE A 84 3.20 8.82 0.37
C PHE A 84 2.59 10.20 0.14
N GLU A 85 1.31 10.33 0.47
CA GLU A 85 0.59 11.58 0.35
C GLU A 85 0.23 12.02 1.77
N ASP A 86 0.60 13.25 2.12
CA ASP A 86 0.20 13.84 3.38
C ASP A 86 -1.30 14.12 3.36
N PHE A 87 -1.98 13.67 4.41
CA PHE A 87 -3.34 14.09 4.64
C PHE A 87 -3.34 15.53 5.14
N ASP A 88 -3.75 16.46 4.28
CA ASP A 88 -3.96 17.85 4.68
C ASP A 88 -5.07 17.92 5.72
N ARG A 89 -4.74 18.34 6.94
CA ARG A 89 -5.71 18.44 8.04
C ARG A 89 -6.59 19.68 7.93
N THR A 90 -6.29 20.59 7.00
CA THR A 90 -7.06 21.81 6.75
C THR A 90 -8.25 21.56 5.83
N VAL A 91 -8.22 20.48 5.02
CA VAL A 91 -9.39 19.97 4.28
C VAL A 91 -10.34 19.18 5.21
N GLY A 92 -10.76 19.80 6.32
CA GLY A 92 -11.83 19.31 7.21
C GLY A 92 -12.02 17.78 7.30
N GLU A 93 -13.25 17.33 7.05
CA GLU A 93 -13.63 15.91 7.07
C GLU A 93 -13.73 15.38 5.63
N ALA A 94 -12.99 14.31 5.30
CA ALA A 94 -13.23 13.53 4.08
C ALA A 94 -14.51 12.68 4.25
N ARG A 95 -15.69 13.31 4.15
CA ARG A 95 -17.00 12.63 4.06
C ARG A 95 -17.03 11.93 2.69
N VAL A 96 -17.19 10.61 2.52
CA VAL A 96 -17.81 9.57 3.32
C VAL A 96 -17.10 8.25 3.01
N TRP A 97 -16.43 7.64 3.98
CA TRP A 97 -16.02 6.23 3.88
C TRP A 97 -17.07 5.37 4.58
N ARG A 98 -17.73 4.48 3.83
CA ARG A 98 -18.57 3.43 4.42
C ARG A 98 -17.68 2.22 4.72
N VAL A 99 -17.52 1.88 5.99
CA VAL A 99 -16.84 0.63 6.41
C VAL A 99 -17.87 -0.48 6.41
N VAL A 100 -17.65 -1.51 5.58
CA VAL A 100 -18.45 -2.73 5.53
C VAL A 100 -17.54 -3.87 5.95
N GLU A 101 -17.71 -4.34 7.18
CA GLU A 101 -17.01 -5.51 7.69
C GLU A 101 -17.91 -6.73 7.54
N VAL A 102 -17.43 -7.75 6.82
CA VAL A 102 -18.10 -9.04 6.67
C VAL A 102 -17.17 -10.09 7.22
N GLY A 103 -17.43 -10.54 8.45
CA GLY A 103 -16.60 -11.53 9.16
C GLY A 103 -15.96 -10.97 10.43
N ASP A 104 -14.99 -11.70 10.96
CA ASP A 104 -14.26 -11.45 12.22
C ASP A 104 -12.95 -10.67 12.03
N GLY A 105 -12.89 -9.83 10.99
CA GLY A 105 -11.69 -9.07 10.63
C GLY A 105 -10.68 -9.82 9.75
N GLN A 106 -11.03 -10.99 9.21
CA GLN A 106 -10.27 -11.65 8.14
C GLN A 106 -10.61 -11.07 6.75
N VAL A 107 -9.61 -11.03 5.86
CA VAL A 107 -9.80 -10.60 4.47
C VAL A 107 -10.12 -11.82 3.63
N SER A 108 -11.39 -12.03 3.28
CA SER A 108 -11.81 -12.94 2.23
C SER A 108 -12.21 -12.14 1.00
N GLY A 109 -11.61 -12.47 -0.16
CA GLY A 109 -12.03 -11.92 -1.44
C GLY A 109 -13.39 -12.51 -1.87
N LEU A 110 -14.02 -11.88 -2.86
CA LEU A 110 -15.14 -12.52 -3.55
C LEU A 110 -14.67 -13.79 -4.26
N PRO A 111 -15.51 -14.85 -4.34
CA PRO A 111 -15.18 -16.04 -5.11
C PRO A 111 -14.80 -15.70 -6.56
N ALA A 112 -13.86 -16.45 -7.14
CA ALA A 112 -13.49 -16.27 -8.54
C ALA A 112 -14.73 -16.42 -9.45
N GLY A 113 -15.00 -15.42 -10.30
CA GLY A 113 -16.16 -15.39 -11.19
C GLY A 113 -17.45 -14.81 -10.59
N ALA A 114 -17.45 -14.39 -9.33
CA ALA A 114 -18.59 -13.67 -8.75
C ALA A 114 -18.71 -12.26 -9.37
N ASP A 115 -19.95 -11.84 -9.70
CA ASP A 115 -20.24 -10.47 -10.11
C ASP A 115 -20.36 -9.55 -8.88
N PRO A 116 -19.46 -8.58 -8.68
CA PRO A 116 -19.55 -7.63 -7.57
C PRO A 116 -20.57 -6.51 -7.80
N GLY A 117 -21.08 -6.35 -9.02
CA GLY A 117 -21.93 -5.25 -9.45
C GLY A 117 -23.16 -5.00 -8.56
N PRO A 118 -23.93 -6.03 -8.16
CA PRO A 118 -25.06 -5.87 -7.25
C PRO A 118 -24.65 -5.28 -5.88
N LEU A 119 -23.54 -5.75 -5.32
CA LEU A 119 -23.02 -5.25 -4.04
C LEU A 119 -22.59 -3.79 -4.15
N TYR A 120 -21.81 -3.43 -5.18
CA TYR A 120 -21.36 -2.05 -5.37
C TYR A 120 -22.52 -1.08 -5.60
N ARG A 121 -23.54 -1.48 -6.38
CA ARG A 121 -24.75 -0.67 -6.57
C ARG A 121 -25.51 -0.45 -5.26
N ALA A 122 -25.65 -1.48 -4.43
CA ALA A 122 -26.30 -1.36 -3.13
C ALA A 122 -25.54 -0.39 -2.20
N LEU A 123 -24.21 -0.48 -2.15
CA LEU A 123 -23.36 0.40 -1.34
C LEU A 123 -23.38 1.86 -1.81
N ALA A 124 -23.42 2.08 -3.12
CA ALA A 124 -23.51 3.42 -3.69
C ALA A 124 -24.87 4.09 -3.41
N ALA A 125 -25.95 3.30 -3.41
CA ALA A 125 -27.31 3.77 -3.19
C ALA A 125 -27.71 3.92 -1.71
N ALA A 126 -26.96 3.33 -0.77
CA ALA A 126 -27.30 3.35 0.65
C ALA A 126 -27.19 4.78 1.23
N PRO A 127 -28.25 5.34 1.85
CA PRO A 127 -28.17 6.64 2.50
C PRO A 127 -27.20 6.60 3.69
N PRO A 128 -26.55 7.71 4.06
CA PRO A 128 -25.77 7.78 5.30
C PRO A 128 -26.66 7.48 6.51
N ASP A 129 -26.19 6.68 7.46
CA ASP A 129 -26.95 6.39 8.69
C ASP A 129 -26.97 7.66 9.56
N PRO A 130 -28.15 8.27 9.80
CA PRO A 130 -28.26 9.49 10.60
C PRO A 130 -27.96 9.28 12.10
N ARG A 131 -27.79 8.03 12.56
CA ARG A 131 -27.59 7.69 13.98
C ARG A 131 -26.12 7.53 14.38
N ARG A 132 -25.16 7.69 13.46
CA ARG A 132 -23.74 7.77 13.80
C ARG A 132 -23.36 9.22 14.10
N HIS A 133 -23.25 9.55 15.39
CA HIS A 133 -22.55 10.76 15.83
C HIS A 133 -21.04 10.64 15.52
N PRO A 134 -20.35 11.78 15.30
CA PRO A 134 -18.93 11.84 14.97
C PRO A 134 -18.03 11.26 16.08
#